data_AF-A0A961USI5-F1
#
_entry.id   AF-A0A961USI5-F1
#
_cell.length_a   1.000
_cell.length_b   1.000
_cell.length_c   1.000
_cell.angle_alpha   90.00
_cell.angle_beta   90.00
_cell.angle_gamma   90.00
#
_symmetry.space_group_name_H-M   'P 1'
#
loop_
_entity.id
_entity.type
_entity.pdbx_description
1 polymer ?
#
loop_
_entity_poly.entity_id
_entity_poly.type
_entity_poly.pdbx_seq_one_letter_code
_entity_poly.pdbx_strand_id
1 'polypeptide(L)'
;MLTPAEKQRRYRERQKAKRLDDLKKPDSLSRKIFTSPFFERVQADGNFSDFELYLALAGIEPPQFDDDRGPNEFALKEAVEGMDDPFPGARDSLARAEVMVGCLIDAAATLAGIISRYKEKEIANRIDEIERSDKADENERKAATREIVRLSKLQDQLKRQVRWTFPQWKVSGA
;
A
#
# COMPACT_ATOMS: atom_id res chain seq x y z
N MET A 1 -20.64 13.21 20.70
CA MET A 1 -19.48 12.68 21.45
C MET A 1 -19.08 11.35 20.84
N LEU A 2 -17.80 11.13 20.51
CA LEU A 2 -17.34 9.82 20.01
C LEU A 2 -17.19 8.82 21.15
N THR A 3 -17.61 7.58 20.90
CA THR A 3 -17.48 6.48 21.87
C THR A 3 -15.99 6.13 22.11
N PRO A 4 -15.63 5.51 23.25
CA PRO A 4 -14.26 5.09 23.52
C PRO A 4 -13.67 4.19 22.43
N ALA A 5 -14.47 3.30 21.83
CA ALA A 5 -14.07 2.43 20.72
C ALA A 5 -13.77 3.22 19.43
N GLU A 6 -14.58 4.22 19.11
CA GLU A 6 -14.36 5.09 17.95
C GLU A 6 -13.15 6.01 18.14
N LYS A 7 -12.92 6.51 19.37
CA LYS A 7 -11.71 7.28 19.71
C LYS A 7 -10.45 6.43 19.53
N GLN A 8 -10.48 5.17 19.99
CA GLN A 8 -9.34 4.27 19.87
C GLN A 8 -9.11 3.82 18.42
N ARG A 9 -10.18 3.59 17.64
CA ARG A 9 -10.09 3.31 16.20
C ARG A 9 -9.49 4.50 15.44
N ARG A 10 -9.99 5.71 15.66
CA ARG A 10 -9.44 6.94 15.05
C ARG A 10 -7.99 7.21 15.46
N TYR A 11 -7.62 6.90 16.70
CA TYR A 11 -6.23 7.00 17.14
C TYR A 11 -5.33 6.02 16.39
N ARG A 12 -5.74 4.75 16.23
CA ARG A 12 -4.99 3.77 15.44
C ARG A 12 -4.92 4.14 13.96
N GLU A 13 -6.00 4.67 13.39
CA GLU A 13 -6.03 5.18 12.02
C GLU A 13 -5.06 6.36 11.83
N ARG A 14 -5.02 7.32 12.77
CA ARG A 14 -4.06 8.42 12.77
C ARG A 14 -2.62 7.95 12.93
N GLN A 15 -2.36 6.98 13.82
CA GLN A 15 -1.03 6.41 13.99
C GLN A 15 -0.58 5.62 12.74
N LYS A 16 -1.50 4.92 12.09
CA LYS A 16 -1.23 4.23 10.83
C LYS A 16 -0.93 5.23 9.72
N ALA A 17 -1.74 6.29 9.59
CA ALA A 17 -1.50 7.38 8.64
C ALA A 17 -0.16 8.08 8.89
N LYS A 18 0.18 8.37 10.16
CA LYS A 18 1.48 8.95 10.53
C LYS A 18 2.65 8.03 10.18
N ARG A 19 2.54 6.73 10.46
CA ARG A 19 3.58 5.75 10.07
C ARG A 19 3.75 5.67 8.56
N LEU A 20 2.65 5.67 7.80
CA LEU A 20 2.67 5.66 6.33
C LEU A 20 3.30 6.95 5.78
N ASP A 21 3.01 8.10 6.41
CA ASP A 21 3.66 9.37 6.10
C ASP A 21 5.17 9.35 6.41
N ASP A 22 5.57 8.75 7.53
CA ASP A 22 6.98 8.58 7.89
C ASP A 22 7.71 7.62 6.92
N LEU A 23 7.01 6.70 6.25
CA LEU A 23 7.58 5.88 5.16
C LEU A 23 7.96 6.73 3.93
N LYS A 24 7.49 7.97 3.81
CA LYS A 24 7.82 8.88 2.70
C LYS A 24 8.87 9.93 3.07
N LYS A 25 9.43 9.88 4.28
CA LYS A 25 10.52 10.76 4.70
C LYS A 25 11.85 10.04 4.53
N PRO A 26 12.91 10.70 4.05
CA PRO A 26 14.22 10.06 3.95
C PRO A 26 14.73 9.64 5.32
N ASP A 27 15.66 8.69 5.34
CA ASP A 27 16.28 8.25 6.58
C ASP A 27 17.14 9.35 7.25
N SER A 28 17.28 9.23 8.57
CA SER A 28 18.06 10.15 9.42
C SER A 28 19.57 9.83 9.47
N LEU A 29 20.00 8.70 8.90
CA LEU A 29 21.41 8.29 8.91
C LEU A 29 22.31 9.37 8.29
N SER A 30 23.43 9.62 8.96
CA SER A 30 24.44 10.54 8.46
C SER A 30 25.02 9.99 7.16
N ARG A 31 24.79 10.73 6.07
CA ARG A 31 25.35 10.43 4.72
C ARG A 31 26.87 10.28 4.72
N LYS A 32 27.56 10.72 5.78
CA LYS A 32 29.01 10.56 5.98
C LYS A 32 29.47 9.10 6.11
N ILE A 33 28.55 8.15 6.36
CA ILE A 33 28.88 6.73 6.51
C ILE A 33 28.96 6.04 5.14
N PHE A 34 28.25 6.54 4.14
CA PHE A 34 28.23 5.95 2.80
C PHE A 34 29.40 6.48 1.96
N THR A 35 30.14 5.56 1.34
CA THR A 35 31.37 5.88 0.59
C THR A 35 31.14 6.11 -0.90
N SER A 36 29.98 5.71 -1.43
CA SER A 36 29.56 5.95 -2.82
C SER A 36 28.07 6.28 -2.89
N PRO A 37 27.62 7.07 -3.88
CA PRO A 37 26.21 7.31 -4.15
C PRO A 37 25.44 6.02 -4.46
N PHE A 38 24.12 6.02 -4.21
CA PHE A 38 23.27 4.86 -4.44
C PHE A 38 23.11 4.53 -5.94
N PHE A 39 22.94 5.54 -6.79
CA PHE A 39 22.76 5.37 -8.23
C PHE A 39 23.92 4.60 -8.91
N GLU A 40 25.15 4.73 -8.40
CA GLU A 40 26.33 4.00 -8.92
C GLU A 40 26.28 2.49 -8.64
N ARG A 41 25.47 2.07 -7.66
CA ARG A 41 25.46 0.70 -7.15
C ARG A 41 24.19 -0.05 -7.52
N VAL A 42 23.06 0.66 -7.63
CA VAL A 42 21.74 0.04 -7.77
C VAL A 42 21.59 -0.77 -9.05
N GLN A 43 22.10 -0.28 -10.19
CA GLN A 43 22.00 -1.00 -11.47
C GLN A 43 22.86 -2.28 -11.50
N ALA A 44 23.89 -2.36 -10.66
CA ALA A 44 24.74 -3.54 -10.54
C ALA A 44 24.18 -4.60 -9.58
N ASP A 45 23.11 -4.29 -8.84
CA ASP A 45 22.45 -5.26 -7.96
C ASP A 45 21.64 -6.24 -8.82
N GLY A 46 21.91 -7.54 -8.66
CA GLY A 46 21.25 -8.58 -9.45
C GLY A 46 19.72 -8.63 -9.27
N ASN A 47 19.19 -8.05 -8.20
CA ASN A 47 17.75 -7.98 -7.95
C ASN A 47 17.09 -6.71 -8.54
N PHE A 48 17.85 -5.79 -9.13
CA PHE A 48 17.27 -4.61 -9.75
C PHE A 48 16.37 -4.99 -10.94
N SER A 49 16.76 -6.03 -11.70
CA SER A 49 15.94 -6.59 -12.78
C SER A 49 14.61 -7.16 -12.30
N ASP A 50 14.55 -7.75 -11.10
CA ASP A 50 13.31 -8.21 -10.49
C ASP A 50 12.40 -7.04 -10.10
N PHE A 51 12.98 -5.97 -9.54
CA PHE A 51 12.25 -4.74 -9.26
C PHE A 51 11.62 -4.15 -10.53
N GLU A 52 12.39 -4.06 -11.63
CA GLU A 52 11.90 -3.60 -12.93
C GLU A 52 10.80 -4.52 -13.48
N LEU A 53 11.00 -5.84 -13.39
CA LEU A 53 10.01 -6.83 -13.82
C LEU A 53 8.68 -6.67 -13.10
N TYR A 54 8.69 -6.51 -11.77
CA TYR A 54 7.45 -6.38 -10.99
C TYR A 54 6.68 -5.10 -11.32
N LEU A 55 7.37 -3.98 -11.55
CA LEU A 55 6.71 -2.75 -11.98
C LEU A 55 6.15 -2.88 -13.41
N ALA A 56 6.92 -3.47 -14.33
CA ALA A 56 6.45 -3.70 -15.70
C ALA A 56 5.21 -4.61 -15.73
N LEU A 57 5.18 -5.68 -14.91
CA LEU A 57 4.00 -6.54 -14.76
C LEU A 57 2.79 -5.80 -14.17
N ALA A 58 3.04 -4.79 -13.34
CA ALA A 58 1.99 -3.89 -12.84
C ALA A 58 1.59 -2.81 -13.85
N GLY A 59 2.20 -2.76 -15.04
CA GLY A 59 1.97 -1.74 -16.06
C GLY A 59 2.56 -0.37 -15.70
N ILE A 60 3.56 -0.34 -14.82
CA ILE A 60 4.26 0.86 -14.37
C ILE A 60 5.65 0.85 -15.02
N GLU A 61 6.01 1.94 -15.69
CA GLU A 61 7.36 2.09 -16.24
C GLU A 61 8.40 2.11 -15.09
N PRO A 62 9.38 1.19 -15.07
CA PRO A 62 10.35 1.15 -14.00
C PRO A 62 11.23 2.41 -13.97
N PRO A 63 11.41 3.04 -12.81
CA PRO A 63 12.23 4.23 -12.70
C PRO A 63 13.71 3.89 -12.78
N GLN A 64 14.45 4.68 -13.56
CA GLN A 64 15.90 4.59 -13.67
C GLN A 64 16.59 5.48 -12.64
N PHE A 65 17.75 5.04 -12.17
CA PHE A 65 18.64 5.75 -11.23
C PHE A 65 19.98 5.99 -11.92
N ASP A 66 20.02 6.93 -12.85
CA ASP A 66 21.21 7.23 -13.67
C ASP A 66 22.09 8.34 -13.08
N ASP A 67 21.58 9.06 -12.08
CA ASP A 67 22.28 10.14 -11.38
C ASP A 67 21.82 10.24 -9.93
N ASP A 68 22.46 11.14 -9.18
CA ASP A 68 22.20 11.31 -7.75
C ASP A 68 21.07 12.30 -7.42
N ARG A 69 20.16 12.62 -8.36
CA ARG A 69 19.07 13.56 -8.08
C ARG A 69 18.00 12.95 -7.16
N GLY A 70 17.51 13.77 -6.25
CA GLY A 70 16.49 13.43 -5.26
C GLY A 70 15.06 13.36 -5.81
N PRO A 71 14.08 13.01 -4.94
CA PRO A 71 12.69 12.77 -5.35
C PRO A 71 11.97 14.00 -5.91
N ASN A 72 12.38 15.22 -5.52
CA ASN A 72 11.80 16.46 -6.05
C ASN A 72 11.90 16.57 -7.58
N GLU A 73 12.98 16.05 -8.17
CA GLU A 73 13.22 16.11 -9.62
C GLU A 73 12.40 15.10 -10.43
N PHE A 74 11.80 14.10 -9.76
CA PHE A 74 11.08 13.00 -10.40
C PHE A 74 9.60 12.91 -9.99
N ALA A 75 9.17 13.70 -9.01
CA ALA A 75 7.77 13.76 -8.65
C ALA A 75 6.95 14.43 -9.77
N LEU A 76 5.77 13.88 -10.05
CA LEU A 76 4.83 14.52 -10.97
C LEU A 76 4.44 15.89 -10.43
N LYS A 77 4.50 16.91 -11.27
CA LYS A 77 4.27 18.30 -10.86
C LYS A 77 2.91 18.47 -10.20
N GLU A 78 1.89 17.83 -10.74
CA GLU A 78 0.51 17.87 -10.26
C GLU A 78 0.35 17.22 -8.88
N ALA A 79 1.23 16.26 -8.54
CA ALA A 79 1.19 15.57 -7.25
C ALA A 79 1.80 16.40 -6.10
N VAL A 80 2.64 17.38 -6.42
CA VAL A 80 3.35 18.22 -5.44
C VAL A 80 2.97 19.70 -5.51
N GLU A 81 2.07 20.06 -6.42
CA GLU A 81 1.60 21.44 -6.59
C GLU A 81 0.99 21.99 -5.29
N GLY A 82 1.47 23.16 -4.86
CA GLY A 82 1.01 23.81 -3.63
C GLY A 82 1.64 23.28 -2.34
N MET A 83 2.63 22.38 -2.42
CA MET A 83 3.42 21.95 -1.26
C MET A 83 4.71 22.78 -1.17
N ASP A 84 5.06 23.26 0.03
CA ASP A 84 6.28 24.06 0.25
C ASP A 84 7.56 23.23 0.06
N ASP A 85 7.61 22.04 0.67
CA ASP A 85 8.66 21.04 0.48
C ASP A 85 8.04 19.64 0.64
N PRO A 86 7.70 18.94 -0.47
CA PRO A 86 7.04 17.65 -0.41
C PRO A 86 7.94 16.54 0.14
N PHE A 87 9.27 16.72 0.11
CA PHE A 87 10.24 15.72 0.54
C PHE A 87 11.36 16.35 1.40
N PRO A 88 11.03 16.80 2.62
CA PRO A 88 11.98 17.53 3.45
C PRO A 88 13.21 16.68 3.78
N GLY A 89 14.38 17.21 3.42
CA GLY A 89 15.68 16.56 3.63
C GLY A 89 16.03 15.48 2.60
N ALA A 90 15.14 15.15 1.67
CA ALA A 90 15.37 14.11 0.66
C ALA A 90 15.99 14.75 -0.58
N ARG A 91 17.28 14.51 -0.81
CA ARG A 91 18.04 15.25 -1.84
C ARG A 91 18.78 14.38 -2.85
N ASP A 92 18.94 13.10 -2.58
CA ASP A 92 19.78 12.20 -3.38
C ASP A 92 19.03 10.97 -3.90
N SER A 93 19.70 10.17 -4.74
CA SER A 93 19.13 8.97 -5.36
C SER A 93 18.69 7.92 -4.33
N LEU A 94 19.39 7.81 -3.20
CA LEU A 94 19.00 6.95 -2.08
C LEU A 94 17.68 7.40 -1.48
N ALA A 95 17.58 8.69 -1.11
CA ALA A 95 16.35 9.25 -0.58
C ALA A 95 15.18 9.09 -1.56
N ARG A 96 15.43 9.23 -2.88
CA ARG A 96 14.43 8.96 -3.92
C ARG A 96 13.94 7.51 -3.86
N ALA A 97 14.84 6.54 -3.75
CA ALA A 97 14.48 5.12 -3.63
C ALA A 97 13.67 4.84 -2.35
N GLU A 98 14.07 5.41 -1.21
CA GLU A 98 13.37 5.23 0.07
C GLU A 98 11.94 5.79 0.04
N VAL A 99 11.76 7.00 -0.52
CA VAL A 99 10.46 7.62 -0.72
C VAL A 99 9.59 6.76 -1.63
N MET A 100 10.17 6.24 -2.71
CA MET A 100 9.48 5.40 -3.68
C MET A 100 8.96 4.10 -3.05
N VAL A 101 9.77 3.40 -2.24
CA VAL A 101 9.31 2.23 -1.50
C VAL A 101 8.12 2.58 -0.61
N GLY A 102 8.16 3.72 0.10
CA GLY A 102 7.04 4.20 0.90
C GLY A 102 5.77 4.44 0.07
N CYS A 103 5.89 5.12 -1.06
CA CYS A 103 4.78 5.38 -1.98
C CYS A 103 4.18 4.09 -2.57
N LEU A 104 5.01 3.11 -2.95
CA LEU A 104 4.55 1.82 -3.49
C LEU A 104 3.79 1.00 -2.44
N ILE A 105 4.28 0.97 -1.19
CA ILE A 105 3.58 0.32 -0.07
C ILE A 105 2.21 0.96 0.15
N ASP A 106 2.14 2.29 0.14
CA ASP A 106 0.89 3.05 0.30
C ASP A 106 -0.09 2.78 -0.85
N ALA A 107 0.40 2.78 -2.08
CA ALA A 107 -0.39 2.49 -3.27
C ALA A 107 -0.98 1.07 -3.21
N ALA A 108 -0.14 0.07 -2.91
CA ALA A 108 -0.56 -1.32 -2.78
C ALA A 108 -1.59 -1.50 -1.65
N ALA A 109 -1.35 -0.90 -0.49
CA ALA A 109 -2.28 -0.97 0.65
C ALA A 109 -3.63 -0.31 0.33
N THR A 110 -3.60 0.84 -0.36
CA THR A 110 -4.80 1.58 -0.75
C THR A 110 -5.63 0.79 -1.77
N LEU A 111 -4.98 0.29 -2.83
CA LEU A 111 -5.64 -0.51 -3.87
C LEU A 111 -6.21 -1.81 -3.31
N ALA A 112 -5.46 -2.53 -2.46
CA ALA A 112 -5.96 -3.73 -1.78
C ALA A 112 -7.21 -3.43 -0.94
N GLY A 113 -7.25 -2.28 -0.26
CA GLY A 113 -8.42 -1.83 0.47
C GLY A 113 -9.63 -1.54 -0.42
N ILE A 114 -9.42 -0.92 -1.59
CA ILE A 114 -10.48 -0.69 -2.60
C ILE A 114 -11.03 -2.02 -3.11
N ILE A 115 -10.14 -2.95 -3.52
CA ILE A 115 -10.52 -4.28 -4.02
C ILE A 115 -11.32 -5.04 -2.96
N SER A 116 -10.88 -5.01 -1.70
CA SER A 116 -11.59 -5.70 -0.62
C SER A 116 -13.01 -5.15 -0.44
N ARG A 117 -13.16 -3.82 -0.32
CA ARG A 117 -14.49 -3.19 -0.17
C ARG A 117 -15.42 -3.46 -1.36
N TYR A 118 -14.87 -3.45 -2.58
CA TYR A 118 -15.62 -3.81 -3.78
C TYR A 118 -16.16 -5.24 -3.67
N LYS A 119 -15.28 -6.21 -3.37
CA LYS A 119 -15.67 -7.62 -3.22
C LYS A 119 -16.67 -7.83 -2.08
N GLU A 120 -16.49 -7.17 -0.94
CA GLU A 120 -17.42 -7.23 0.19
C GLU A 120 -18.82 -6.76 -0.23
N LYS A 121 -18.90 -5.65 -0.97
CA LYS A 121 -20.17 -5.09 -1.47
C LYS A 121 -20.85 -6.04 -2.47
N GLU A 122 -20.12 -6.57 -3.43
CA GLU A 122 -20.68 -7.51 -4.42
C GLU A 122 -21.20 -8.79 -3.75
N ILE A 123 -20.47 -9.32 -2.76
CA ILE A 123 -20.94 -10.47 -2.00
C ILE A 123 -22.19 -10.13 -1.18
N ALA A 124 -22.24 -8.95 -0.55
CA ALA A 124 -23.42 -8.52 0.21
C ALA A 124 -24.65 -8.39 -0.69
N ASN A 125 -24.51 -7.73 -1.85
CA ASN A 125 -25.57 -7.64 -2.85
C ASN A 125 -26.07 -9.03 -3.27
N ARG A 126 -25.15 -9.98 -3.48
CA ARG A 126 -25.52 -11.33 -3.87
C ARG A 126 -26.25 -12.10 -2.78
N ILE A 127 -25.91 -11.88 -1.51
CA ILE A 127 -26.65 -12.44 -0.37
C ILE A 127 -28.07 -11.86 -0.36
N ASP A 128 -28.22 -10.53 -0.45
CA ASP A 128 -29.52 -9.86 -0.47
C ASP A 128 -30.43 -10.36 -1.61
N GLU A 129 -29.85 -10.56 -2.80
CA GLU A 129 -30.56 -11.13 -3.96
C GLU A 129 -31.08 -12.55 -3.66
N ILE A 130 -30.24 -13.40 -3.06
CA ILE A 130 -30.64 -14.76 -2.69
C ILE A 130 -31.70 -14.73 -1.59
N GLU A 131 -31.63 -13.82 -0.62
CA GLU A 131 -32.62 -13.71 0.45
C GLU A 131 -33.98 -13.24 -0.07
N ARG A 132 -34.00 -12.35 -1.08
CA ARG A 132 -35.22 -11.86 -1.72
C ARG A 132 -35.79 -12.79 -2.79
N SER A 133 -35.01 -13.75 -3.27
CA SER A 133 -35.49 -14.69 -4.28
C SER A 133 -36.59 -15.57 -3.69
N ASP A 134 -37.75 -15.61 -4.35
CA ASP A 134 -38.80 -16.53 -3.95
C ASP A 134 -38.35 -17.97 -4.20
N LYS A 135 -38.59 -18.86 -3.23
CA LYS A 135 -38.13 -20.26 -3.28
C LYS A 135 -39.30 -21.19 -3.01
N ALA A 136 -39.73 -21.84 -4.09
CA ALA A 136 -40.97 -22.59 -4.14
C ALA A 136 -40.86 -23.93 -3.41
N ASP A 137 -39.67 -24.55 -3.39
CA ASP A 137 -39.47 -25.86 -2.77
C ASP A 137 -38.32 -25.93 -1.74
N GLU A 138 -38.34 -27.03 -0.98
CA GLU A 138 -37.40 -27.30 0.13
C GLU A 138 -35.94 -27.47 -0.34
N ASN A 139 -35.72 -27.93 -1.58
CA ASN A 139 -34.38 -28.14 -2.13
C ASN A 139 -33.75 -26.82 -2.53
N GLU A 140 -34.51 -25.92 -3.16
CA GLU A 140 -34.09 -24.55 -3.48
C GLU A 140 -33.72 -23.77 -2.22
N ARG A 141 -34.52 -23.91 -1.16
CA ARG A 141 -34.24 -23.30 0.15
C ARG A 141 -32.93 -23.79 0.74
N LYS A 142 -32.70 -25.11 0.75
CA LYS A 142 -31.44 -25.69 1.23
C LYS A 142 -30.24 -25.24 0.41
N ALA A 143 -30.36 -25.22 -0.92
CA ALA A 143 -29.27 -24.81 -1.81
C ALA A 143 -28.84 -23.36 -1.54
N ALA A 144 -29.79 -22.45 -1.39
CA ALA A 144 -29.46 -21.06 -1.18
C ALA A 144 -29.02 -20.74 0.26
N THR A 145 -29.51 -21.46 1.28
CA THR A 145 -28.92 -21.36 2.63
C THR A 145 -27.45 -21.76 2.62
N ARG A 146 -27.08 -22.83 1.90
CA ARG A 146 -25.67 -23.23 1.74
C ARG A 146 -24.85 -22.16 1.04
N GLU A 147 -25.42 -21.54 0.01
CA GLU A 147 -24.74 -20.48 -0.73
C GLU A 147 -24.53 -19.22 0.11
N ILE A 148 -25.54 -18.78 0.87
CA ILE A 148 -25.39 -17.66 1.82
C ILE A 148 -24.27 -17.97 2.82
N VAL A 149 -24.24 -19.17 3.42
CA VAL A 149 -23.18 -19.57 4.35
C VAL A 149 -21.79 -19.53 3.68
N ARG A 150 -21.68 -19.97 2.42
CA ARG A 150 -20.43 -19.92 1.67
C ARG A 150 -19.98 -18.48 1.44
N LEU A 151 -20.90 -17.60 1.01
CA LEU A 151 -20.65 -16.19 0.75
C LEU A 151 -20.26 -15.43 2.03
N SER A 152 -20.92 -15.68 3.16
CA SER A 152 -20.56 -15.09 4.46
C SER A 152 -19.14 -15.48 4.89
N LYS A 153 -18.73 -16.74 4.64
CA LYS A 153 -17.34 -17.16 4.91
C LYS A 153 -16.33 -16.40 4.05
N LEU A 154 -16.66 -16.09 2.79
CA LEU A 154 -15.79 -15.28 1.92
C LEU A 154 -15.68 -13.84 2.43
N GLN A 155 -16.77 -13.23 2.89
CA GLN A 155 -16.72 -11.91 3.54
C GLN A 155 -15.81 -11.93 4.77
N ASP A 156 -15.89 -12.97 5.60
CA ASP A 156 -15.02 -13.08 6.78
C ASP A 156 -13.54 -13.26 6.43
N GLN A 157 -13.24 -13.84 5.26
CA GLN A 157 -11.87 -13.88 4.75
C GLN A 157 -11.38 -12.50 4.29
N LEU A 158 -12.24 -11.71 3.64
CA LEU A 158 -11.89 -10.37 3.14
C LEU A 158 -11.58 -9.36 4.27
N LYS A 159 -12.13 -9.58 5.46
CA LYS A 159 -11.82 -8.80 6.67
C LYS A 159 -10.42 -9.09 7.23
N ARG A 160 -9.75 -10.15 6.77
CA ARG A 160 -8.41 -10.53 7.27
C ARG A 160 -7.33 -9.65 6.64
N GLN A 161 -6.28 -9.40 7.41
CA GLN A 161 -5.11 -8.66 6.92
C GLN A 161 -4.07 -9.63 6.38
N VAL A 162 -3.56 -9.34 5.19
CA VAL A 162 -2.33 -9.95 4.67
C VAL A 162 -1.13 -9.16 5.17
N ARG A 163 -0.10 -9.86 5.67
CA ARG A 163 1.13 -9.23 6.17
C ARG A 163 2.27 -9.54 5.19
N TRP A 164 2.97 -8.50 4.78
CA TRP A 164 4.20 -8.59 4.01
C TRP A 164 5.38 -8.17 4.89
N THR A 165 6.49 -8.88 4.75
CA THR A 165 7.76 -8.58 5.43
C THR A 165 8.72 -7.98 4.42
N PHE A 166 9.37 -6.89 4.80
CA PHE A 166 10.39 -6.21 3.99
C PHE A 166 11.72 -6.22 4.76
N PRO A 167 12.88 -6.33 4.07
CA PRO A 167 14.17 -6.02 4.68
C PRO A 167 14.13 -4.61 5.28
N GLN A 168 14.83 -4.35 6.39
CA GLN A 168 14.89 -3.00 6.94
C GLN A 168 15.64 -2.09 5.96
N TRP A 169 14.98 -1.04 5.44
CA TRP A 169 15.58 -0.10 4.48
C TRP A 169 15.76 1.33 5.02
N LYS A 170 15.29 1.61 6.25
CA LYS A 170 15.50 2.87 6.96
C LYS A 170 16.06 2.63 8.35
N VAL A 171 16.86 3.52 8.90
CA VAL A 171 17.47 3.39 10.21
C VAL A 171 17.22 4.65 11.04
N SER A 172 16.17 4.59 11.86
CA SER A 172 15.88 5.64 12.84
C SER A 172 16.53 5.34 14.19
N GLY A 173 17.22 6.31 14.80
CA GLY A 173 17.67 6.25 16.20
C GLY A 173 19.18 6.27 16.45
N ALA A 174 19.98 6.78 15.50
CA ALA A 174 21.38 7.13 15.73
C ALA A 174 21.50 8.58 16.26
#